data_AF-A0A2P5L394-F1
#
_entry.id   AF-A0A2P5L394-F1
#
_cell.length_a   1.000
_cell.length_b   1.000
_cell.length_c   1.000
_cell.angle_alpha   90.00
_cell.angle_beta   90.00
_cell.angle_gamma   90.00
#
_symmetry.space_group_name_H-M   'P 1'
#
loop_
_entity.id
_entity.type
_entity.pdbx_description
1 polymer ?
#
loop_
_entity_poly.entity_id
_entity_poly.type
_entity_poly.pdbx_seq_one_letter_code
_entity_poly.pdbx_strand_id
1 'polypeptide(L)'
;AIDFTQPLPVNPGYEALQPAFNTPDPAQRAQIFVDWENRYGRKSLEIAISAGQYTDPNGPFYGGKAPAHGSLVCEQLIKDYQLAKRNLAVIDIHTGLGPYGYGEIICDHAPDSDGAAIAKSWYGDAVTLPELGTSSSVPKFGLLDFLWHKIMNNSSCYITLEFGTYRTEQLFEVLLQDHQLWAQSANTQSKLEHGFKMRRHFCPDDDIWKEMVLFRARQVLNQALSGLTELK
;
A
#
# COMPACT_ATOMS: atom_id res chain seq x y z
N ALA A 1 7.59 6.78 7.01
CA ALA A 1 7.64 6.53 8.47
C ALA A 1 7.06 7.69 9.26
N ILE A 2 6.23 7.39 10.26
CA ILE A 2 5.79 8.38 11.27
C ILE A 2 6.88 8.68 12.29
N ASP A 3 6.76 9.83 12.95
CA ASP A 3 7.54 10.18 14.14
C ASP A 3 6.82 9.69 15.40
N PHE A 4 7.38 8.65 16.06
CA PHE A 4 6.82 8.08 17.29
C PHE A 4 6.96 9.00 18.52
N THR A 5 7.63 10.15 18.40
CA THR A 5 7.68 11.18 19.45
C THR A 5 6.48 12.14 19.40
N GLN A 6 5.72 12.13 18.30
CA GLN A 6 4.50 12.91 18.11
C GLN A 6 3.25 12.08 18.42
N PRO A 7 2.08 12.72 18.62
CA PRO A 7 0.81 12.00 18.68
C PRO A 7 0.61 11.08 17.48
N LEU A 8 0.25 9.82 17.74
CA LEU A 8 0.07 8.82 16.69
C LEU A 8 -1.21 9.12 15.87
N PRO A 9 -1.21 8.83 14.55
CA PRO A 9 -2.40 8.96 13.73
C PRO A 9 -3.58 8.15 14.29
N VAL A 10 -4.77 8.74 14.25
CA VAL A 10 -6.02 8.09 14.64
C VAL A 10 -6.84 7.73 13.41
N ASN A 11 -7.53 6.59 13.46
CA ASN A 11 -8.45 6.16 12.41
C ASN A 11 -9.82 5.87 13.04
N PRO A 12 -10.72 6.86 13.12
CA PRO A 12 -12.04 6.69 13.74
C PRO A 12 -12.90 5.65 13.01
N GLY A 13 -12.73 5.51 11.70
CA GLY A 13 -13.42 4.48 10.93
C GLY A 13 -12.99 3.08 11.34
N TYR A 14 -11.68 2.87 11.54
CA TYR A 14 -11.16 1.64 12.10
C TYR A 14 -11.77 1.33 13.46
N GLU A 15 -11.77 2.29 14.39
CA GLU A 15 -12.33 2.10 15.73
C GLU A 15 -13.80 1.69 15.70
N ALA A 16 -14.58 2.30 14.80
CA ALA A 16 -15.99 1.98 14.64
C ALA A 16 -16.23 0.59 14.01
N LEU A 17 -15.36 0.14 13.11
CA LEU A 17 -15.46 -1.16 12.43
C LEU A 17 -14.67 -2.29 13.10
N GLN A 18 -13.85 -1.99 14.10
CA GLN A 18 -12.99 -2.98 14.77
C GLN A 18 -13.74 -4.22 15.28
N PRO A 19 -14.96 -4.12 15.86
CA PRO A 19 -15.75 -5.29 16.22
C PRO A 19 -16.11 -6.18 15.01
N ALA A 20 -16.35 -5.58 13.84
CA ALA A 20 -16.71 -6.31 12.62
C ALA A 20 -15.54 -7.15 12.08
N PHE A 21 -14.30 -6.67 12.22
CA PHE A 21 -13.10 -7.37 11.75
C PHE A 21 -12.89 -8.73 12.41
N ASN A 22 -13.37 -8.91 13.64
CA ASN A 22 -13.27 -10.17 14.38
C ASN A 22 -14.55 -11.03 14.31
N THR A 23 -15.55 -10.63 13.51
CA THR A 23 -16.78 -11.41 13.33
C THR A 23 -16.44 -12.76 12.68
N PRO A 24 -16.73 -13.92 13.29
CA PRO A 24 -16.30 -15.21 12.75
C PRO A 24 -16.99 -15.60 11.44
N ASP A 25 -18.25 -15.19 11.24
CA ASP A 25 -19.01 -15.47 10.02
C ASP A 25 -18.69 -14.44 8.92
N PRO A 26 -18.07 -14.85 7.80
CA PRO A 26 -17.78 -13.96 6.68
C PRO A 26 -19.02 -13.31 6.07
N ALA A 27 -20.17 -14.00 6.04
CA ALA A 27 -21.40 -13.45 5.48
C ALA A 27 -21.94 -12.30 6.35
N GLN A 28 -21.91 -12.49 7.67
CA GLN A 28 -22.28 -11.44 8.61
C GLN A 28 -21.34 -10.23 8.51
N ARG A 29 -20.02 -10.46 8.44
CA ARG A 29 -19.03 -9.39 8.26
C ARG A 29 -19.25 -8.61 6.96
N ALA A 30 -19.48 -9.33 5.86
CA ALA A 30 -19.76 -8.71 4.57
C ALA A 30 -21.01 -7.82 4.63
N GLN A 31 -22.07 -8.26 5.33
CA GLN A 31 -23.27 -7.45 5.51
C GLN A 31 -22.99 -6.15 6.28
N ILE A 32 -22.17 -6.20 7.34
CA ILE A 32 -21.77 -5.00 8.09
C ILE A 32 -21.03 -4.00 7.18
N PHE A 33 -20.16 -4.50 6.30
CA PHE A 33 -19.45 -3.65 5.34
C PHE A 33 -20.38 -3.04 4.28
N VAL A 34 -21.34 -3.81 3.78
CA VAL A 34 -22.39 -3.30 2.87
C VAL A 34 -23.20 -2.19 3.56
N ASP A 35 -23.60 -2.38 4.82
CA ASP A 35 -24.35 -1.39 5.57
C ASP A 35 -23.53 -0.11 5.81
N TRP A 36 -22.24 -0.25 6.09
CA TRP A 36 -21.31 0.89 6.19
C TRP A 36 -21.19 1.64 4.86
N GLU A 37 -20.95 0.91 3.76
CA GLU A 37 -20.82 1.48 2.43
C GLU A 37 -22.10 2.23 2.00
N ASN A 38 -23.28 1.68 2.29
CA ASN A 38 -24.56 2.34 2.02
C ASN A 38 -24.71 3.65 2.80
N ARG A 39 -24.16 3.74 4.01
CA ARG A 39 -24.33 4.90 4.90
C ARG A 39 -23.26 5.98 4.71
N TYR A 40 -22.02 5.58 4.46
CA TYR A 40 -20.85 6.47 4.47
C TYR A 40 -20.05 6.45 3.17
N GLY A 41 -20.42 5.58 2.22
CA GLY A 41 -19.76 5.41 0.93
C GLY A 41 -18.55 4.47 0.96
N ARG A 42 -18.21 3.92 -0.20
CA ARG A 42 -17.10 2.96 -0.37
C ARG A 42 -15.76 3.50 0.09
N LYS A 43 -15.43 4.75 -0.28
CA LYS A 43 -14.18 5.39 0.13
C LYS A 43 -14.03 5.44 1.66
N SER A 44 -15.12 5.66 2.39
CA SER A 44 -15.08 5.66 3.86
C SER A 44 -14.79 4.26 4.41
N LEU A 45 -15.37 3.21 3.83
CA LEU A 45 -15.08 1.82 4.19
C LEU A 45 -13.60 1.47 3.97
N GLU A 46 -13.06 1.80 2.79
CA GLU A 46 -11.67 1.53 2.45
C GLU A 46 -10.68 2.25 3.39
N ILE A 47 -10.95 3.50 3.75
CA ILE A 47 -10.16 4.25 4.73
C ILE A 47 -10.25 3.58 6.11
N ALA A 48 -11.46 3.23 6.55
CA ALA A 48 -11.68 2.58 7.84
C ALA A 48 -10.91 1.27 7.99
N ILE A 49 -10.80 0.49 6.90
CA ILE A 49 -10.06 -0.78 6.90
C ILE A 49 -8.56 -0.58 6.74
N SER A 50 -8.11 0.26 5.80
CA SER A 50 -6.75 0.17 5.23
C SER A 50 -5.86 1.41 5.41
N ALA A 51 -6.36 2.51 5.99
CA ALA A 51 -5.57 3.73 6.14
C ALA A 51 -4.46 3.65 7.21
N GLY A 52 -4.38 2.53 7.94
CA GLY A 52 -3.48 2.32 9.07
C GLY A 52 -4.12 2.68 10.42
N GLN A 53 -3.57 2.11 11.49
CA GLN A 53 -3.97 2.38 12.88
C GLN A 53 -2.85 2.04 13.87
N TYR A 54 -2.94 2.58 15.09
CA TYR A 54 -1.90 2.46 16.13
C TYR A 54 -2.44 2.06 17.50
N THR A 55 -3.70 1.61 17.58
CA THR A 55 -4.42 1.34 18.83
C THR A 55 -4.67 -0.15 19.08
N ASP A 56 -4.74 -0.97 18.04
CA ASP A 56 -5.01 -2.41 18.11
C ASP A 56 -3.83 -3.24 17.59
N PRO A 57 -2.97 -3.80 18.47
CA PRO A 57 -1.83 -4.60 18.04
C PRO A 57 -2.19 -5.93 17.37
N ASN A 58 -3.44 -6.38 17.48
CA ASN A 58 -3.91 -7.62 16.85
C ASN A 58 -4.67 -7.35 15.54
N GLY A 59 -5.01 -6.09 15.29
CA GLY A 59 -5.77 -5.66 14.13
C GLY A 59 -4.96 -5.55 12.85
N PRO A 60 -5.64 -5.47 11.69
CA PRO A 60 -5.00 -5.21 10.42
C PRO A 60 -4.37 -3.81 10.39
N PHE A 61 -3.35 -3.67 9.54
CA PHE A 61 -2.64 -2.40 9.29
C PHE A 61 -2.14 -1.68 10.56
N TYR A 62 -1.76 -2.44 11.59
CA TYR A 62 -1.16 -1.90 12.81
C TYR A 62 0.25 -1.36 12.56
N GLY A 63 0.48 -0.08 12.85
CA GLY A 63 1.75 0.60 12.60
C GLY A 63 2.80 0.47 13.71
N GLY A 64 2.52 -0.27 14.79
CA GLY A 64 3.47 -0.53 15.87
C GLY A 64 3.59 0.59 16.91
N LYS A 65 4.58 0.48 17.80
CA LYS A 65 4.93 1.50 18.82
C LYS A 65 6.33 2.08 18.64
N ALA A 66 7.04 1.62 17.62
CA ALA A 66 8.38 2.00 17.25
C ALA A 66 8.60 1.64 15.78
N PRO A 67 9.65 2.18 15.11
CA PRO A 67 9.95 1.84 13.74
C PRO A 67 10.10 0.32 13.55
N ALA A 68 9.42 -0.21 12.54
CA ALA A 68 9.54 -1.61 12.16
C ALA A 68 10.92 -1.91 11.54
N HIS A 69 11.31 -3.18 11.53
CA HIS A 69 12.60 -3.62 10.97
C HIS A 69 12.85 -3.08 9.55
N GLY A 70 11.86 -3.11 8.66
CA GLY A 70 11.99 -2.58 7.29
C GLY A 70 12.32 -1.08 7.24
N SER A 71 11.73 -0.27 8.13
CA SER A 71 12.05 1.16 8.26
C SER A 71 13.53 1.35 8.60
N LEU A 72 14.01 0.61 9.59
CA LEU A 72 15.40 0.68 10.05
C LEU A 72 16.38 0.24 8.96
N VAL A 73 16.03 -0.78 8.18
CA VAL A 73 16.84 -1.22 7.02
C VAL A 73 16.91 -0.11 5.97
N CYS A 74 15.78 0.49 5.59
CA CYS A 74 15.78 1.60 4.63
C CYS A 74 16.57 2.81 5.13
N GLU A 75 16.42 3.20 6.39
CA GLU A 75 17.18 4.29 7.01
C GLU A 75 18.69 4.03 6.95
N GLN A 76 19.12 2.80 7.25
CA GLN A 76 20.51 2.39 7.20
C GLN A 76 21.05 2.44 5.76
N LEU A 77 20.30 1.92 4.77
CA LEU A 77 20.69 1.97 3.36
C LEU A 77 20.80 3.42 2.84
N ILE A 78 19.85 4.28 3.22
CA ILE A 78 19.88 5.71 2.89
C ILE A 78 21.19 6.35 3.36
N LYS A 79 21.60 6.03 4.59
CA LYS A 79 22.86 6.52 5.17
C LYS A 79 24.08 5.95 4.47
N ASP A 80 24.16 4.64 4.31
CA ASP A 80 25.34 3.94 3.80
C ASP A 80 25.68 4.34 2.36
N TYR A 81 24.65 4.52 1.52
CA TYR A 81 24.82 4.90 0.12
C TYR A 81 24.76 6.42 -0.12
N GLN A 82 24.64 7.22 0.95
CA GLN A 82 24.49 8.67 0.92
C GLN A 82 23.38 9.12 -0.03
N LEU A 83 22.23 8.44 0.03
CA LEU A 83 21.15 8.61 -0.96
C LEU A 83 20.57 10.03 -0.96
N ALA A 84 20.62 10.72 0.18
CA ALA A 84 20.20 12.13 0.28
C ALA A 84 21.04 13.10 -0.57
N LYS A 85 22.19 12.67 -1.11
CA LYS A 85 23.05 13.48 -2.01
C LYS A 85 22.90 13.10 -3.48
N ARG A 86 21.88 12.30 -3.83
CA ARG A 86 21.68 11.74 -5.16
C ARG A 86 20.30 12.12 -5.68
N ASN A 87 20.17 12.13 -7.01
CA ASN A 87 18.86 12.07 -7.64
C ASN A 87 18.35 10.63 -7.55
N LEU A 88 17.11 10.46 -7.11
CA LEU A 88 16.53 9.16 -6.80
C LEU A 88 15.27 8.92 -7.63
N ALA A 89 15.20 7.74 -8.23
CA ALA A 89 13.96 7.13 -8.67
C ALA A 89 13.68 5.94 -7.74
N VAL A 90 12.64 6.05 -6.92
CA VAL A 90 12.21 4.94 -6.05
C VAL A 90 10.91 4.38 -6.58
N ILE A 91 10.89 3.08 -6.85
CA ILE A 91 9.71 2.35 -7.30
C ILE A 91 9.44 1.26 -6.27
N ASP A 92 8.36 1.39 -5.54
CA ASP A 92 7.87 0.39 -4.60
C ASP A 92 6.83 -0.50 -5.29
N ILE A 93 7.04 -1.81 -5.31
CA ILE A 93 6.26 -2.74 -6.14
C ILE A 93 5.20 -3.40 -5.27
N HIS A 94 3.94 -3.25 -5.67
CA HIS A 94 2.78 -3.76 -4.96
C HIS A 94 1.88 -4.60 -5.86
N THR A 95 1.03 -5.40 -5.22
CA THR A 95 0.01 -6.21 -5.88
C THR A 95 -1.25 -6.19 -5.04
N GLY A 96 -2.42 -6.26 -5.68
CA GLY A 96 -3.70 -6.39 -4.99
C GLY A 96 -4.76 -5.43 -5.51
N LEU A 97 -4.42 -4.15 -5.71
CA LEU A 97 -5.40 -3.11 -6.02
C LEU A 97 -5.45 -2.76 -7.51
N GLY A 98 -6.63 -2.39 -7.98
CA GLY A 98 -6.84 -1.93 -9.37
C GLY A 98 -7.10 -3.06 -10.37
N PRO A 99 -7.11 -2.75 -11.68
CA PRO A 99 -7.45 -3.72 -12.71
C PRO A 99 -6.38 -4.82 -12.88
N TYR A 100 -6.84 -6.04 -13.20
CA TYR A 100 -5.99 -7.24 -13.30
C TYR A 100 -4.74 -7.02 -14.17
N GLY A 101 -3.56 -7.09 -13.56
CA GLY A 101 -2.26 -6.97 -14.21
C GLY A 101 -1.90 -5.58 -14.76
N TYR A 102 -2.68 -4.53 -14.46
CA TYR A 102 -2.54 -3.21 -15.11
C TYR A 102 -1.22 -2.48 -14.80
N GLY A 103 -0.76 -2.50 -13.55
CA GLY A 103 0.44 -1.76 -13.12
C GLY A 103 0.21 -0.24 -13.11
N GLU A 104 -0.63 0.18 -12.17
CA GLU A 104 -0.92 1.59 -11.88
C GLU A 104 0.32 2.28 -11.30
N ILE A 105 0.60 3.50 -11.78
CA ILE A 105 1.65 4.35 -11.24
C ILE A 105 1.00 5.30 -10.25
N ILE A 106 1.16 5.01 -8.98
CA ILE A 106 0.64 5.80 -7.88
C ILE A 106 1.77 6.70 -7.39
N CYS A 107 1.55 8.01 -7.47
CA CYS A 107 2.45 8.99 -6.88
C CYS A 107 2.00 9.29 -5.46
N ASP A 108 2.86 8.98 -4.49
CA ASP A 108 2.59 9.18 -3.06
C ASP A 108 3.05 10.57 -2.56
N HIS A 109 3.51 11.43 -3.48
CA HIS A 109 3.88 12.81 -3.16
C HIS A 109 2.63 13.71 -3.07
N ALA A 110 2.75 14.80 -2.31
CA ALA A 110 1.73 15.84 -2.30
C ALA A 110 1.54 16.41 -3.73
N PRO A 111 0.30 16.69 -4.18
CA PRO A 111 -0.01 17.06 -5.57
C PRO A 111 0.82 18.22 -6.14
N ASP A 112 1.11 19.24 -5.33
CA ASP A 112 1.81 20.46 -5.75
C ASP A 112 3.33 20.42 -5.44
N SER A 113 3.89 19.25 -5.14
CA SER A 113 5.30 19.09 -4.80
C SER A 113 6.20 18.85 -6.02
N ASP A 114 7.50 19.13 -5.88
CA ASP A 114 8.49 18.81 -6.90
C ASP A 114 8.50 17.31 -7.26
N GLY A 115 8.31 16.42 -6.28
CA GLY A 115 8.27 14.98 -6.54
C GLY A 115 7.08 14.54 -7.38
N ALA A 116 5.91 15.17 -7.20
CA ALA A 116 4.75 14.95 -8.06
C ALA A 116 4.99 15.49 -9.48
N ALA A 117 5.63 16.66 -9.61
CA ALA A 117 6.02 17.21 -10.91
C ALA A 117 7.04 16.31 -11.65
N ILE A 118 8.02 15.76 -10.94
CA ILE A 118 9.00 14.82 -11.50
C ILE A 118 8.34 13.51 -11.90
N ALA A 119 7.47 12.93 -11.06
CA ALA A 119 6.70 11.74 -11.43
C ALA A 119 5.87 11.99 -12.71
N LYS A 120 5.20 13.14 -12.79
CA LYS A 120 4.42 13.53 -13.98
C LYS A 120 5.31 13.66 -15.22
N SER A 121 6.49 14.23 -15.08
CA SER A 121 7.47 14.35 -16.16
C SER A 121 7.94 12.99 -16.67
N TRP A 122 8.26 12.05 -15.78
CA TRP A 122 8.82 10.74 -16.16
C TRP A 122 7.77 9.76 -16.69
N TYR A 123 6.57 9.78 -16.11
CA TYR A 123 5.55 8.75 -16.35
C TYR A 123 4.30 9.27 -17.07
N GLY A 124 4.19 10.58 -17.27
CA GLY A 124 3.15 11.21 -18.09
C GLY A 124 1.73 11.10 -17.51
N ASP A 125 0.75 10.92 -18.39
CA ASP A 125 -0.67 10.83 -18.01
C ASP A 125 -1.07 9.55 -17.27
N ALA A 126 -0.15 8.60 -17.12
CA ALA A 126 -0.38 7.39 -16.34
C ALA A 126 -0.27 7.60 -14.82
N VAL A 127 0.25 8.75 -14.36
CA VAL A 127 0.40 9.05 -12.94
C VAL A 127 -0.95 9.33 -12.29
N THR A 128 -1.20 8.65 -11.18
CA THR A 128 -2.36 8.86 -10.31
C THR A 128 -1.92 9.39 -8.95
N LEU A 129 -2.83 10.05 -8.25
CA LEU A 129 -2.61 10.67 -6.93
C LEU A 129 -3.77 10.28 -6.00
N PRO A 130 -3.52 9.54 -4.90
CA PRO A 130 -4.54 9.17 -3.92
C PRO A 130 -5.24 10.39 -3.31
N GLU A 131 -4.50 11.47 -3.01
CA GLU A 131 -5.06 12.70 -2.44
C GLU A 131 -6.08 13.38 -3.37
N LEU A 132 -5.87 13.29 -4.69
CA LEU A 132 -6.81 13.81 -5.68
C LEU A 132 -7.93 12.80 -6.03
N GLY A 133 -7.91 11.60 -5.45
CA GLY A 133 -8.89 10.55 -5.71
C GLY A 133 -8.81 9.96 -7.11
N THR A 134 -7.65 10.06 -7.78
CA THR A 134 -7.44 9.52 -9.13
C THR A 134 -6.80 8.13 -9.11
N SER A 135 -6.48 7.60 -7.92
CA SER A 135 -5.84 6.30 -7.72
C SER A 135 -6.82 5.23 -7.23
N SER A 136 -6.51 3.96 -7.50
CA SER A 136 -7.20 2.81 -6.87
C SER A 136 -6.95 2.70 -5.36
N SER A 137 -5.89 3.32 -4.83
CA SER A 137 -5.63 3.41 -3.39
C SER A 137 -6.22 4.68 -2.78
N VAL A 138 -6.78 4.55 -1.58
CA VAL A 138 -7.08 5.68 -0.71
C VAL A 138 -5.80 6.25 -0.07
N PRO A 139 -5.81 7.51 0.41
CA PRO A 139 -4.72 8.02 1.24
C PRO A 139 -4.52 7.18 2.51
N LYS A 140 -3.26 6.92 2.87
CA LYS A 140 -2.87 6.11 4.04
C LYS A 140 -1.83 6.85 4.88
N PHE A 141 -1.71 6.48 6.14
CA PHE A 141 -0.69 7.00 7.05
C PHE A 141 0.29 5.89 7.47
N GLY A 142 1.50 6.28 7.87
CA GLY A 142 2.51 5.33 8.34
C GLY A 142 3.24 4.56 7.26
N LEU A 143 3.12 4.99 6.01
CA LEU A 143 3.75 4.38 4.86
C LEU A 143 5.28 4.58 4.83
N LEU A 144 5.97 3.72 4.07
CA LEU A 144 7.43 3.70 3.96
C LEU A 144 7.98 4.87 3.14
N ASP A 145 7.24 5.27 2.10
CA ASP A 145 7.45 6.45 1.25
C ASP A 145 7.88 7.72 2.02
N PHE A 146 7.36 8.00 3.23
CA PHE A 146 7.74 9.23 3.95
C PHE A 146 9.21 9.24 4.37
N LEU A 147 9.90 8.08 4.45
CA LEU A 147 11.35 8.07 4.64
C LEU A 147 12.07 8.61 3.40
N TRP A 148 11.58 8.23 2.23
CA TRP A 148 12.14 8.63 0.95
C TRP A 148 11.84 10.10 0.66
N HIS A 149 10.61 10.56 0.91
CA HIS A 149 10.24 11.97 0.73
C HIS A 149 11.14 12.93 1.52
N LYS A 150 11.58 12.53 2.73
CA LYS A 150 12.47 13.35 3.58
C LYS A 150 13.85 13.60 2.98
N ILE A 151 14.31 12.75 2.06
CA ILE A 151 15.66 12.82 1.48
C ILE A 151 15.66 13.19 -0.01
N MET A 152 14.49 13.22 -0.65
CA MET A 152 14.36 13.50 -2.06
C MET A 152 14.54 15.00 -2.34
N ASN A 153 15.29 15.30 -3.39
CA ASN A 153 15.44 16.65 -3.92
C ASN A 153 14.40 16.93 -5.02
N ASN A 154 14.48 18.12 -5.62
CA ASN A 154 13.60 18.56 -6.70
C ASN A 154 13.76 17.82 -8.05
N SER A 155 14.66 16.84 -8.10
CA SER A 155 14.96 16.01 -9.27
C SER A 155 14.76 14.52 -8.96
N SER A 156 13.93 14.22 -7.97
CA SER A 156 13.68 12.86 -7.48
C SER A 156 12.19 12.62 -7.32
N CYS A 157 11.76 11.37 -7.48
CA CYS A 157 10.40 10.98 -7.12
C CYS A 157 10.33 9.56 -6.57
N TYR A 158 9.22 9.32 -5.88
CA TYR A 158 8.78 8.04 -5.36
C TYR A 158 7.48 7.69 -6.06
N ILE A 159 7.36 6.46 -6.53
CA ILE A 159 6.08 5.91 -6.96
C ILE A 159 5.86 4.53 -6.34
N THR A 160 4.60 4.23 -6.11
CA THR A 160 4.13 2.86 -5.96
C THR A 160 3.69 2.34 -7.33
N LEU A 161 4.21 1.18 -7.74
CA LEU A 161 3.77 0.45 -8.93
C LEU A 161 2.88 -0.70 -8.50
N GLU A 162 1.57 -0.50 -8.62
CA GLU A 162 0.54 -1.38 -8.07
C GLU A 162 -0.10 -2.26 -9.17
N PHE A 163 -0.02 -3.57 -8.99
CA PHE A 163 -0.58 -4.54 -9.93
C PHE A 163 -1.86 -5.16 -9.40
N GLY A 164 -2.98 -4.82 -10.05
CA GLY A 164 -4.27 -5.40 -9.70
C GLY A 164 -4.29 -6.92 -9.82
N THR A 165 -4.98 -7.54 -8.87
CA THR A 165 -5.25 -8.98 -8.86
C THR A 165 -6.76 -9.18 -8.83
N TYR A 166 -7.35 -9.58 -7.72
CA TYR A 166 -8.78 -9.83 -7.61
C TYR A 166 -9.52 -8.62 -7.05
N ARG A 167 -10.83 -8.76 -6.81
CA ARG A 167 -11.67 -7.65 -6.33
C ARG A 167 -11.27 -7.21 -4.92
N THR A 168 -11.37 -5.91 -4.64
CA THR A 168 -11.03 -5.31 -3.34
C THR A 168 -11.77 -5.93 -2.17
N GLU A 169 -13.03 -6.34 -2.34
CA GLU A 169 -13.78 -7.01 -1.27
C GLU A 169 -13.16 -8.38 -0.92
N GLN A 170 -12.63 -9.09 -1.92
CA GLN A 170 -11.90 -10.35 -1.70
C GLN A 170 -10.54 -10.10 -1.06
N LEU A 171 -9.90 -8.97 -1.36
CA LEU A 171 -8.64 -8.55 -0.73
C LEU A 171 -8.84 -8.37 0.77
N PHE A 172 -9.84 -7.58 1.16
CA PHE A 172 -10.14 -7.35 2.58
C PHE A 172 -10.53 -8.63 3.31
N GLU A 173 -11.35 -9.47 2.68
CA GLU A 173 -11.75 -10.75 3.28
C GLU A 173 -10.53 -11.66 3.54
N VAL A 174 -9.66 -11.82 2.54
CA VAL A 174 -8.47 -12.66 2.65
C VAL A 174 -7.50 -12.12 3.72
N LEU A 175 -7.32 -10.80 3.81
CA LEU A 175 -6.49 -10.19 4.86
C LEU A 175 -7.10 -10.37 6.26
N LEU A 176 -8.38 -10.07 6.44
CA LEU A 176 -9.03 -10.14 7.74
C LEU A 176 -9.06 -11.58 8.27
N GLN A 177 -9.32 -12.55 7.39
CA GLN A 177 -9.23 -13.96 7.76
C GLN A 177 -7.81 -14.37 8.19
N ASP A 178 -6.76 -13.84 7.55
CA ASP A 178 -5.37 -14.11 7.94
C ASP A 178 -5.12 -13.60 9.37
N HIS A 179 -5.49 -12.35 9.66
CA HIS A 179 -5.38 -11.76 11.00
C HIS A 179 -6.13 -12.59 12.07
N GLN A 180 -7.36 -13.01 11.79
CA GLN A 180 -8.14 -13.84 12.70
C GLN A 180 -7.47 -15.18 12.99
N LEU A 181 -6.89 -15.82 11.97
CA LEU A 181 -6.16 -17.06 12.14
C LEU A 181 -4.88 -16.82 12.96
N TRP A 182 -4.12 -15.77 12.69
CA TRP A 182 -2.91 -15.44 13.44
C TRP A 182 -3.16 -15.11 14.90
N ALA A 183 -4.30 -14.51 15.24
CA ALA A 183 -4.71 -14.23 16.61
C ALA A 183 -5.05 -15.50 17.43
N GLN A 184 -5.39 -16.62 16.78
CA GLN A 184 -5.75 -17.87 17.44
C GLN A 184 -4.53 -18.76 17.73
N SER A 185 -4.60 -19.53 18.82
CA SER A 185 -3.62 -20.56 19.18
C SER A 185 -3.98 -21.92 18.55
N ALA A 186 -2.97 -22.79 18.37
CA ALA A 186 -3.13 -24.19 17.95
C ALA A 186 -3.88 -24.44 16.62
N ASN A 187 -3.66 -23.61 15.60
CA ASN A 187 -4.33 -23.69 14.28
C ASN A 187 -3.35 -23.69 13.08
N THR A 188 -2.17 -24.31 13.25
CA THR A 188 -1.08 -24.32 12.26
C THR A 188 -1.54 -24.76 10.86
N GLN A 189 -2.39 -25.78 10.77
CA GLN A 189 -2.89 -26.27 9.48
C GLN A 189 -3.74 -25.21 8.76
N SER A 190 -4.67 -24.56 9.46
CA SER A 190 -5.51 -23.51 8.89
C SER A 190 -4.70 -22.28 8.48
N LYS A 191 -3.67 -21.91 9.26
CA LYS A 191 -2.71 -20.85 8.89
C LYS A 191 -1.98 -21.18 7.60
N LEU A 192 -1.49 -22.41 7.46
CA LEU A 192 -0.80 -22.87 6.26
C LEU A 192 -1.73 -22.84 5.03
N GLU A 193 -2.94 -23.39 5.16
CA GLU A 193 -3.94 -23.40 4.09
C GLU A 193 -4.33 -21.99 3.65
N HIS A 194 -4.51 -21.08 4.61
CA HIS A 194 -4.82 -19.69 4.32
C HIS A 194 -3.64 -18.94 3.71
N GLY A 195 -2.40 -19.27 4.10
CA GLY A 195 -1.18 -18.76 3.46
C GLY A 195 -1.16 -19.00 1.94
N PHE A 196 -1.70 -20.13 1.46
CA PHE A 196 -1.86 -20.36 0.01
C PHE A 196 -2.91 -19.44 -0.61
N LYS A 197 -4.00 -19.10 0.09
CA LYS A 197 -5.01 -18.15 -0.38
C LYS A 197 -4.45 -16.72 -0.43
N MET A 198 -3.74 -16.30 0.62
CA MET A 198 -2.99 -15.04 0.68
C MET A 198 -2.04 -14.94 -0.51
N ARG A 199 -1.18 -15.95 -0.71
CA ARG A 199 -0.26 -16.00 -1.85
C ARG A 199 -0.99 -15.95 -3.18
N ARG A 200 -2.06 -16.73 -3.37
CA ARG A 200 -2.84 -16.73 -4.61
C ARG A 200 -3.44 -15.35 -4.89
N HIS A 201 -3.91 -14.65 -3.86
CA HIS A 201 -4.52 -13.33 -4.00
C HIS A 201 -3.52 -12.27 -4.44
N PHE A 202 -2.34 -12.22 -3.83
CA PHE A 202 -1.31 -11.21 -4.13
C PHE A 202 -0.32 -11.64 -5.23
N CYS A 203 -0.24 -12.93 -5.53
CA CYS A 203 0.57 -13.48 -6.60
C CYS A 203 -0.24 -14.55 -7.34
N PRO A 204 -1.16 -14.14 -8.24
CA PRO A 204 -1.91 -15.07 -9.06
C PRO A 204 -1.00 -16.10 -9.74
N ASP A 205 -1.30 -17.38 -9.54
CA ASP A 205 -0.74 -18.45 -10.35
C ASP A 205 -1.45 -18.49 -11.72
N ASP A 206 -1.12 -17.50 -12.52
CA ASP A 206 -1.59 -17.29 -13.89
C ASP A 206 -0.46 -16.67 -14.70
N ASP A 207 -0.01 -17.38 -15.72
CA ASP A 207 1.13 -16.95 -16.52
C ASP A 207 0.81 -15.70 -17.36
N ILE A 208 -0.45 -15.48 -17.72
CA ILE A 208 -0.87 -14.25 -18.42
C ILE A 208 -0.66 -13.04 -17.49
N TRP A 209 -1.12 -13.13 -16.24
CA TRP A 209 -0.91 -12.07 -15.26
C TRP A 209 0.59 -11.81 -15.01
N LYS A 210 1.39 -12.88 -14.84
CA LYS A 210 2.84 -12.76 -14.62
C LYS A 210 3.53 -12.03 -15.79
N GLU A 211 3.17 -12.35 -17.03
CA GLU A 211 3.72 -11.66 -18.21
C GLU A 211 3.29 -10.19 -18.27
N MET A 212 2.04 -9.86 -17.93
CA MET A 212 1.57 -8.47 -17.84
C MET A 212 2.40 -7.67 -16.82
N VAL A 213 2.61 -8.24 -15.63
CA VAL A 213 3.43 -7.64 -14.56
C VAL A 213 4.86 -7.39 -15.04
N LEU A 214 5.52 -8.41 -15.61
CA LEU A 214 6.89 -8.30 -16.08
C LEU A 214 7.05 -7.29 -17.21
N PHE A 215 6.11 -7.27 -18.17
CA PHE A 215 6.13 -6.32 -19.27
C PHE A 215 5.99 -4.89 -18.76
N ARG A 216 4.98 -4.63 -17.95
CA ARG A 216 4.70 -3.29 -17.42
C ARG A 216 5.78 -2.80 -16.47
N ALA A 217 6.31 -3.66 -15.59
CA ALA A 217 7.44 -3.32 -14.73
C ALA A 217 8.66 -2.85 -15.54
N ARG A 218 9.00 -3.55 -16.63
CA ARG A 218 10.10 -3.13 -17.52
C ARG A 218 9.86 -1.77 -18.15
N GLN A 219 8.62 -1.46 -18.56
CA GLN A 219 8.29 -0.14 -19.10
C GLN A 219 8.55 0.96 -18.07
N VAL A 220 8.03 0.81 -16.85
CA VAL A 220 8.14 1.81 -15.78
C VAL A 220 9.59 1.97 -15.31
N LEU A 221 10.34 0.88 -15.20
CA LEU A 221 11.77 0.92 -14.88
C LEU A 221 12.56 1.67 -15.96
N ASN A 222 12.27 1.44 -17.24
CA ASN A 222 12.92 2.16 -18.33
C ASN A 222 12.58 3.66 -18.32
N GLN A 223 11.32 4.03 -18.05
CA GLN A 223 10.93 5.44 -17.89
C GLN A 223 11.71 6.12 -16.76
N ALA A 224 11.86 5.46 -15.62
CA ALA A 224 12.63 5.96 -14.49
C ALA A 224 14.12 6.15 -14.84
N LEU A 225 14.72 5.17 -15.53
CA LEU A 225 16.11 5.25 -15.98
C LEU A 225 16.32 6.39 -16.98
N SER A 226 15.43 6.54 -17.97
CA SER A 226 15.44 7.66 -18.90
C SER A 226 15.33 8.99 -18.17
N GLY A 227 14.37 9.12 -17.27
CA GLY A 227 14.17 10.32 -16.45
C GLY A 227 15.41 10.70 -15.64
N LEU A 228 16.10 9.73 -15.03
CA LEU A 228 17.36 9.96 -14.32
C LEU A 228 18.52 10.43 -15.22
N THR A 229 18.54 10.00 -16.49
CA THR A 229 19.60 10.38 -17.44
C THR A 229 19.37 11.72 -18.15
N GLU A 230 18.12 12.16 -18.24
CA GLU A 230 17.74 13.43 -18.89
C GLU A 230 17.88 14.65 -17.97
N LEU A 231 17.97 14.43 -16.65
CA LEU A 231 18.32 15.44 -15.66
C LEU A 231 19.80 15.86 -15.80
N LYS A 232 20.07 16.76 -16.74
CA LYS A 232 21.34 17.49 -16.87
C LYS A 232 21.29 18.83 -16.16
#